data_AF-A0A1V6FXG7-F1
#
_entry.id   AF-A0A1V6FXG7-F1
#
_cell.length_a   1.000
_cell.length_b   1.000
_cell.length_c   1.000
_cell.angle_alpha   90.00
_cell.angle_beta   90.00
_cell.angle_gamma   90.00
#
_symmetry.space_group_name_H-M   'P 1'
#
loop_
_entity.id
_entity.type
_entity.pdbx_description
1 polymer ?
#
loop_
_entity_poly.entity_id
_entity_poly.type
_entity_poly.pdbx_seq_one_letter_code
_entity_poly.pdbx_strand_id
1 'polypeptide(L)' 'MAEKLDAKEIVTAEELLMSEVIQSEALINLLDKKGIISKQELLEEMKTIKAKLPKKST' A
#
# COMPACT_ATOMS: atom_id res chain seq x y z
N MET A 1 -29.43 -2.78 13.32
CA MET A 1 -28.65 -2.77 14.58
C MET A 1 -27.25 -3.22 14.19
N ALA A 2 -26.25 -2.36 14.33
CA ALA A 2 -24.88 -2.76 14.06
C ALA A 2 -24.44 -3.66 15.22
N GLU A 3 -24.34 -4.97 14.97
CA GLU A 3 -23.58 -5.85 15.85
C GLU A 3 -22.20 -5.24 16.04
N LYS A 4 -21.85 -4.95 17.30
CA LYS A 4 -20.53 -4.43 17.64
C LYS A 4 -19.55 -5.55 17.26
N LEU A 5 -18.71 -5.32 16.25
CA LEU A 5 -17.63 -6.25 15.90
C LEU A 5 -16.91 -6.66 17.19
N ASP A 6 -16.81 -7.95 17.42
CA ASP A 6 -16.03 -8.49 18.53
C ASP A 6 -14.62 -7.89 18.46
N ALA A 7 -14.05 -7.48 19.59
CA ALA A 7 -12.72 -6.85 19.63
C ALA A 7 -11.60 -7.72 19.04
N LYS A 8 -11.87 -9.01 18.77
CA LYS A 8 -11.01 -9.96 18.05
C LYS A 8 -11.02 -9.80 16.53
N GLU A 9 -12.04 -9.17 15.95
CA GLU A 9 -12.13 -8.90 14.51
C GLU A 9 -11.56 -7.52 14.14
N ILE A 10 -11.22 -6.71 15.14
CA ILE A 10 -10.56 -5.42 14.94
C ILE A 10 -9.07 -5.70 14.74
N VAL A 11 -8.66 -5.85 13.47
CA VAL A 11 -7.23 -5.89 13.12
C VAL A 11 -6.55 -4.60 13.59
N THR A 12 -5.36 -4.74 14.15
CA THR A 12 -4.58 -3.57 14.54
C THR A 12 -4.18 -2.77 13.31
N ALA A 13 -3.97 -1.46 13.47
CA ALA A 13 -3.48 -0.61 12.38
C ALA A 13 -2.13 -1.14 11.84
N GLU A 14 -1.29 -1.72 12.70
CA GLU A 14 -0.02 -2.32 12.32
C GLU A 14 -0.20 -3.56 11.43
N GLU A 15 -1.10 -4.48 11.79
CA GLU A 15 -1.38 -5.68 10.99
C GLU A 15 -1.97 -5.34 9.63
N LEU A 16 -2.85 -4.34 9.58
CA LEU A 16 -3.43 -3.86 8.33
C LEU A 16 -2.34 -3.24 7.44
N LEU A 17 -1.50 -2.37 7.99
CA LEU A 17 -0.37 -1.79 7.25
C LEU A 17 0.61 -2.85 6.76
N MET A 18 0.92 -3.86 7.58
CA MET A 18 1.79 -4.95 7.18
C MET A 18 1.18 -5.78 6.06
N SER A 19 -0.13 -6.03 6.11
CA SER A 19 -0.87 -6.73 5.05
C SER A 19 -0.82 -5.97 3.73
N GLU A 20 -1.06 -4.65 3.76
CA GLU A 20 -1.00 -3.79 2.57
C GLU A 20 0.41 -3.75 1.95
N VAL A 21 1.45 -3.69 2.79
CA VAL A 21 2.85 -3.73 2.32
C VAL A 21 3.14 -5.07 1.65
N ILE A 22 2.76 -6.19 2.26
CA ILE A 22 2.97 -7.52 1.68
C ILE A 22 2.25 -7.66 0.33
N GLN A 23 1.00 -7.23 0.25
CA GLN A 23 0.22 -7.27 -0.98
C GLN A 23 0.83 -6.41 -2.09
N SER A 24 1.25 -5.19 -1.74
CA SER A 24 1.90 -4.27 -2.67
C SER A 24 3.20 -4.86 -3.22
N GLU A 25 4.06 -5.40 -2.35
CA GLU A 25 5.31 -6.05 -2.75
C GLU A 25 5.07 -7.28 -3.63
N ALA A 26 4.07 -8.09 -3.32
CA ALA A 26 3.72 -9.26 -4.14
C ALA A 26 3.29 -8.84 -5.55
N LEU A 27 2.47 -7.79 -5.66
CA LEU A 27 2.01 -7.24 -6.95
C LEU A 27 3.19 -6.71 -7.76
N ILE A 28 4.06 -5.88 -7.15
CA ILE A 28 5.24 -5.32 -7.80
C ILE A 28 6.13 -6.44 -8.35
N ASN A 29 6.41 -7.46 -7.53
CA ASN A 29 7.26 -8.58 -7.95
C ASN A 29 6.63 -9.41 -9.08
N LEU A 30 5.30 -9.56 -9.11
CA LEU A 30 4.62 -10.25 -10.22
C LEU A 30 4.71 -9.45 -11.52
N LEU A 31 4.54 -8.12 -11.46
CA LEU A 31 4.61 -7.24 -12.62
C LEU A 31 6.04 -7.13 -13.16
N ASP A 32 7.05 -7.07 -12.27
CA ASP A 32 8.48 -7.08 -12.61
C ASP A 32 8.89 -8.40 -13.28
N LYS A 33 8.48 -9.54 -12.72
CA LYS A 33 8.71 -10.87 -13.34
C LYS A 33 8.08 -11.03 -14.72
N LYS A 34 6.98 -10.32 -14.99
CA LYS A 34 6.32 -10.31 -16.30
C LYS A 34 6.92 -9.28 -17.26
N GLY A 35 7.87 -8.46 -16.81
CA GLY A 35 8.49 -7.39 -17.58
C GLY A 35 7.54 -6.22 -17.89
N ILE A 36 6.48 -6.06 -17.10
CA ILE A 36 5.46 -5.00 -17.31
C ILE A 36 5.93 -3.68 -16.72
N ILE A 37 6.55 -3.73 -15.54
CA ILE A 37 7.14 -2.57 -14.87
C ILE A 37 8.56 -2.93 -14.43
N SER A 38 9.40 -1.93 -14.18
CA SER A 38 10.66 -2.12 -13.46
C SER A 38 10.60 -1.47 -12.09
N LYS A 39 11.40 -1.97 -11.14
CA LYS A 39 11.54 -1.35 -9.82
C LYS A 39 11.99 0.12 -9.89
N GLN A 40 12.76 0.48 -10.91
CA GLN A 40 13.21 1.87 -11.13
C GLN A 40 12.05 2.77 -11.59
N GLU A 41 11.24 2.30 -12.53
CA GLU A 41 10.05 3.02 -13.01
C GLU A 41 9.04 3.24 -11.87
N LEU A 42 8.82 2.21 -11.05
CA LEU A 42 7.99 2.33 -9.86
C LEU A 42 8.50 3.42 -8.90
N LEU A 43 9.82 3.46 -8.64
CA LEU A 43 10.41 4.46 -7.75
C LEU A 43 10.21 5.89 -8.26
N GLU A 44 10.34 6.10 -9.57
CA GLU A 44 10.12 7.42 -10.19
C GLU A 44 8.65 7.83 -10.12
N GLU A 45 7.72 6.90 -10.36
CA GLU A 45 6.28 7.16 -10.23
C GLU A 45 5.90 7.49 -8.77
N MET A 46 6.47 6.77 -7.80
CA MET A 46 6.27 7.06 -6.37
C MET A 46 6.74 8.48 -6.00
N LYS A 47 7.87 8.94 -6.53
CA LYS A 47 8.36 10.32 -6.32
C LYS A 47 7.41 11.33 -6.95
N THR A 48 6.94 11.06 -8.16
CA THR A 48 5.97 11.89 -8.88
C THR A 48 4.66 12.02 -8.09
N ILE A 49 4.10 10.91 -7.62
CA ILE A 49 2.88 10.91 -6.80
C ILE A 49 3.12 11.66 -5.50
N LYS A 50 4.23 11.42 -4.81
CA LYS A 50 4.58 12.12 -3.57
C LYS A 50 4.68 13.63 -3.76
N ALA A 51 5.18 14.08 -4.91
CA ALA A 51 5.25 15.50 -5.25
C ALA A 51 3.86 16.11 -5.58
N LYS A 52 2.94 15.30 -6.12
CA LYS A 52 1.55 15.69 -6.44
C LYS A 52 0.61 15.67 -5.23
N LEU A 53 0.93 14.88 -4.20
CA LEU A 53 0.16 14.87 -2.97
C LEU A 53 0.22 16.26 -2.34
N PRO A 54 -0.93 16.89 -2.02
CA PRO A 54 -0.91 18.18 -1.34
C PRO A 54 -0.11 18.00 -0.05
N LYS A 55 0.94 18.81 0.13
CA LYS A 55 1.59 18.93 1.44
C LYS A 55 0.47 19.23 2.42
N LYS A 56 0.24 18.32 3.36
CA LYS A 56 -0.74 18.49 4.43
C LYS A 56 -0.54 19.90 4.99
N SER A 57 -1.43 20.83 4.64
CA SER A 57 -1.47 22.15 5.22
C SER A 57 -1.77 21.91 6.69
N THR A 58 -0.72 21.97 7.49
CA THR A 58 -0.77 21.94 8.95
C THR A 58 -0.30 23.30 9.42
#